data_AF-I7LI98-F1
#
_entry.id   AF-I7LI98-F1
#
_cell.length_a   1.000
_cell.length_b   1.000
_cell.length_c   1.000
_cell.angle_alpha   90.00
_cell.angle_beta   90.00
_cell.angle_gamma   90.00
#
_symmetry.space_group_name_H-M   'P 1'
#
loop_
_entity.id
_entity.type
_entity.pdbx_description
1 polymer ?
#
loop_
_entity_poly.entity_id
_entity_poly.type
_entity_poly.pdbx_seq_one_letter_code
_entity_poly.pdbx_strand_id
1 'polypeptide(L)' 'MKVTEFFQDRNIDIIFSSLYKRAIYTIMDFTDKVNLEINVVDESRERKIDDLWIEDFDLFEKIIAFA' A
#
# COMPACT_ATOMS: atom_id res chain seq x y z
N MET A 1 13.03 13.37 -1.48
CA MET A 1 13.17 12.18 -2.34
C MET A 1 11.77 11.74 -2.73
N LYS A 2 11.48 11.69 -4.03
CA LYS A 2 10.18 11.19 -4.53
C LYS A 2 10.24 9.68 -4.74
N VAL A 3 9.09 9.00 -4.62
CA VAL A 3 8.97 7.54 -4.83
C VAL A 3 9.60 7.13 -6.16
N THR A 4 9.26 7.82 -7.23
CA THR A 4 9.80 7.59 -8.57
C THR A 4 11.31 7.73 -8.63
N GLU A 5 11.90 8.70 -7.92
CA GLU A 5 13.35 8.92 -7.87
C GLU A 5 14.10 7.78 -7.20
N PHE A 6 13.46 7.12 -6.24
CA PHE A 6 14.06 6.02 -5.51
C PHE A 6 14.15 4.71 -6.33
N PHE A 7 13.28 4.56 -7.33
CA PHE A 7 13.17 3.33 -8.13
C PHE A 7 13.80 3.43 -9.53
N GLN A 8 14.36 4.59 -9.92
CA GLN A 8 14.85 4.83 -11.29
C GLN A 8 15.98 3.90 -11.71
N ASP A 9 16.84 3.54 -10.77
CA ASP A 9 18.06 2.75 -10.98
C ASP A 9 17.87 1.27 -10.64
N ARG A 10 16.62 0.84 -10.42
CA ARG A 10 16.28 -0.53 -10.03
C ARG A 10 15.59 -1.24 -11.17
N ASN A 11 15.96 -2.50 -11.39
CA ASN A 11 15.26 -3.35 -12.35
C ASN A 11 14.01 -3.92 -11.69
N ILE A 12 12.84 -3.37 -12.06
CA ILE A 12 11.53 -3.83 -11.59
C ILE A 12 10.79 -4.42 -12.77
N ASP A 13 10.40 -5.70 -12.66
CA ASP A 13 9.72 -6.42 -13.74
C ASP A 13 8.19 -6.44 -13.56
N ILE A 14 7.69 -6.41 -12.32
CA ILE A 14 6.26 -6.54 -11.99
C ILE A 14 5.92 -5.62 -10.82
N ILE A 15 4.75 -4.98 -10.90
CA ILE A 15 4.24 -4.06 -9.89
C ILE A 15 2.92 -4.59 -9.34
N PHE A 16 2.80 -4.61 -8.01
CA PHE A 16 1.59 -4.99 -7.29
C PHE A 16 1.11 -3.84 -6.40
N SER A 17 -0.20 -3.71 -6.23
CA SER A 17 -0.78 -2.73 -5.30
C SER A 17 -2.14 -3.17 -4.78
N SER A 18 -2.57 -2.58 -3.66
CA SER A 18 -3.96 -2.72 -3.21
C SER A 18 -4.88 -1.88 -4.09
N LEU A 19 -6.19 -2.18 -4.06
CA LEU A 19 -7.19 -1.43 -4.84
C LEU A 19 -7.40 0.00 -4.32
N TYR A 20 -6.76 0.37 -3.21
CA TYR A 20 -6.94 1.69 -2.62
C TYR A 20 -6.25 2.78 -3.43
N LYS A 21 -7.01 3.84 -3.75
CA LYS A 21 -6.52 5.01 -4.49
C LYS A 21 -5.20 5.56 -3.94
N ARG A 22 -5.03 5.58 -2.60
CA ARG A 22 -3.79 6.04 -1.96
C ARG A 22 -2.56 5.22 -2.37
N ALA A 23 -2.71 3.90 -2.46
CA ALA A 23 -1.63 2.99 -2.83
C ALA A 23 -1.32 3.12 -4.32
N ILE A 24 -2.35 3.08 -5.17
CA ILE A 24 -2.21 3.24 -6.63
C ILE A 24 -1.55 4.58 -6.96
N TYR A 25 -2.04 5.69 -6.40
CA TYR A 25 -1.56 7.03 -6.76
C TYR A 25 -0.13 7.29 -6.30
N THR A 26 0.33 6.58 -5.26
CA THR A 26 1.71 6.69 -4.77
C THR A 26 2.73 6.18 -5.80
N ILE A 27 2.37 5.14 -6.57
CA ILE A 27 3.27 4.50 -7.55
C ILE A 27 2.96 4.87 -8.99
N MET A 28 1.83 5.52 -9.26
CA MET A 28 1.33 5.81 -10.61
C MET A 28 2.34 6.58 -11.48
N ASP A 29 2.98 7.62 -10.94
CA ASP A 29 4.02 8.36 -11.68
C ASP A 29 5.23 7.50 -12.06
N PHE A 30 5.56 6.49 -11.25
CA PHE A 30 6.62 5.54 -11.57
C PHE A 30 6.17 4.56 -12.64
N THR A 31 4.99 3.94 -12.48
CA THR A 31 4.45 2.93 -13.41
C THR A 31 4.28 3.48 -14.81
N ASP A 32 3.84 4.73 -14.94
CA ASP A 32 3.66 5.42 -16.22
C ASP A 32 5.00 5.62 -16.95
N LYS A 33 6.09 5.87 -16.21
CA LYS A 33 7.43 6.08 -16.78
C LYS A 33 8.10 4.80 -17.25
N VAL A 34 7.90 3.70 -16.52
CA VAL A 34 8.48 2.40 -16.87
C VAL A 34 7.54 1.56 -17.75
N ASN A 35 6.35 2.07 -18.05
CA ASN A 35 5.33 1.42 -18.87
C ASN A 35 5.00 0.00 -18.38
N LEU A 36 4.79 -0.13 -17.06
CA LEU A 36 4.38 -1.37 -16.41
C LEU A 36 2.96 -1.23 -15.85
N GLU A 37 2.14 -2.26 -16.02
CA GLU A 37 0.80 -2.31 -15.44
C GLU A 37 0.85 -2.58 -13.93
N ILE A 38 -0.12 -2.03 -13.21
CA ILE A 38 -0.31 -2.29 -11.79
C ILE A 38 -1.21 -3.53 -11.62
N ASN A 39 -0.64 -4.61 -11.10
CA ASN A 39 -1.38 -5.81 -10.75
C ASN A 39 -2.07 -5.60 -9.41
N VAL A 40 -3.39 -5.42 -9.41
CA VAL A 40 -4.15 -5.17 -8.19
C VAL A 40 -4.39 -6.48 -7.44
N VAL A 41 -4.06 -6.50 -6.15
CA VAL A 41 -4.24 -7.65 -5.24
C VAL A 41 -5.11 -7.18 -4.06
N ASP A 42 -6.35 -7.66 -3.96
CA ASP A 42 -7.30 -7.21 -2.92
C ASP A 42 -6.80 -7.56 -1.51
N GLU A 43 -6.08 -8.67 -1.36
CA GLU A 43 -5.52 -9.16 -0.11
C GLU A 43 -4.37 -8.28 0.44
N SER A 44 -3.85 -7.37 -0.38
CA SER A 44 -2.82 -6.40 0.04
C SER A 44 -3.39 -5.14 0.71
N ARG A 45 -4.70 -5.13 0.98
CA ARG A 45 -5.34 -4.06 1.74
C ARG A 45 -5.05 -4.17 3.23
N GLU A 46 -4.93 -3.02 3.90
CA GLU A 46 -4.85 -2.95 5.34
C GLU A 46 -6.13 -3.54 5.97
N ARG A 47 -5.99 -4.24 7.10
CA ARG A 47 -7.15 -4.73 7.85
C ARG A 47 -7.98 -3.54 8.33
N LYS A 48 -9.30 -3.68 8.28
CA LYS A 48 -10.19 -2.74 8.95
C LYS A 48 -9.89 -2.81 10.45
N ILE A 49 -9.59 -1.65 11.04
CA ILE A 49 -9.31 -1.49 12.47
C ILE A 49 -10.66 -1.22 13.16
N ASP A 50 -11.20 -0.01 13.07
CA ASP A 50 -12.56 0.34 13.53
C ASP A 50 -13.02 1.61 12.78
N ASP A 51 -14.32 1.90 12.80
CA ASP A 51 -14.89 3.19 12.35
C ASP A 51 -15.05 4.19 13.51
N LEU A 52 -14.66 3.80 14.74
CA LEU A 52 -14.73 4.60 15.96
C LEU A 52 -13.35 5.02 16.47
N TRP A 53 -13.33 6.04 17.34
CA TRP A 53 -12.11 6.43 18.06
C TRP A 53 -11.74 5.35 19.08
N ILE A 54 -10.46 4.96 19.07
CA ILE A 54 -9.93 3.93 19.96
C ILE A 54 -9.24 4.63 21.13
N GLU A 55 -9.85 4.58 22.31
CA GLU A 55 -9.32 5.22 23.52
C GLU A 55 -8.04 4.54 24.03
N ASP A 56 -7.93 3.22 23.89
CA ASP A 56 -6.75 2.43 24.27
C ASP A 56 -6.26 1.61 23.07
N PHE A 57 -5.40 2.22 22.25
CA PHE A 57 -4.88 1.60 21.04
C PHE A 57 -3.98 0.40 21.34
N ASP A 58 -3.20 0.46 22.42
CA ASP A 58 -2.27 -0.61 22.79
C ASP A 58 -3.00 -1.89 23.21
N LEU A 59 -4.13 -1.76 23.91
CA LEU A 59 -5.01 -2.89 24.21
C LEU A 59 -5.69 -3.41 22.94
N PHE A 60 -6.21 -2.50 22.12
CA PHE A 60 -6.89 -2.86 20.88
C PHE A 60 -5.98 -3.65 19.93
N GLU A 61 -4.75 -3.19 19.69
CA GLU A 61 -3.76 -3.85 18.84
C GLU A 61 -3.53 -5.30 19.28
N LYS A 62 -3.41 -5.56 20.59
CA LYS A 62 -3.21 -6.92 21.12
C LYS A 62 -4.41 -7.83 20.84
N ILE A 63 -5.63 -7.31 20.75
CA ILE A 63 -6.82 -8.11 20.47
C ILE A 63 -6.86 -8.52 19.00
N ILE A 64 -6.61 -7.57 18.09
CA ILE A 64 -6.64 -7.81 16.64
C ILE A 64 -5.38 -8.51 16.10
N ALA A 65 -4.23 -8.44 16.78
CA ALA A 65 -3.01 -9.12 16.34
C ALA A 65 -3.13 -10.66 16.33
N PHE A 66 -4.09 -11.21 17.07
CA PHE A 66 -4.35 -12.65 17.18
C PHE A 66 -5.71 -13.10 16.60
N ALA A 67 -6.42 -12.20 15.91
CA ALA A 67 -7.69 -12.49 15.21
C ALA A 67 -7.45 -12.68 13.71
#